data_AF-A0A2E2UCG0-F1
#
_entry.id   AF-A0A2E2UCG0-F1
#
_cell.length_a   1.000
_cell.length_b   1.000
_cell.length_c   1.000
_cell.angle_alpha   90.00
_cell.angle_beta   90.00
_cell.angle_gamma   90.00
#
_symmetry.space_group_name_H-M   'P 1'
#
loop_
_entity.id
_entity.type
_entity.pdbx_description
1 polymer ?
#
loop_
_entity_poly.entity_id
_entity_poly.type
_entity_poly.pdbx_seq_one_letter_code
_entity_poly.pdbx_strand_id
1 'polypeptide(L)'
;MMSKNFRTYELAMDFYKECRKIKLNGAMKNQFERASLSIVLNLSEGSGKPTRKDRARFYFIAYGSLKETCSQSGRNLIPSQNLRPTSYHLEISLFLISRFLKILLILL
;
A
#
# COMPACT_ATOMS: atom_id res chain seq x y z
N MET A 1 0.41 13.02 15.99
CA MET A 1 0.83 11.66 16.39
C MET A 1 -0.10 10.65 15.74
N MET A 2 0.45 9.65 15.06
CA MET A 2 -0.32 8.56 14.46
C MET A 2 -1.13 7.86 15.55
N SER A 3 -2.45 7.71 15.36
CA SER A 3 -3.30 7.05 16.35
C SER A 3 -2.84 5.61 16.51
N LYS A 4 -2.85 5.09 17.75
CA LYS A 4 -2.32 3.78 18.14
C LYS A 4 -2.95 2.55 17.43
N ASN A 5 -3.80 2.72 16.40
CA ASN A 5 -4.61 1.63 15.81
C ASN A 5 -4.80 1.74 14.28
N PHE A 6 -3.87 2.34 13.51
CA PHE A 6 -4.02 2.37 12.04
C PHE A 6 -3.59 1.03 11.41
N ARG A 7 -4.48 0.02 11.48
CA ARG A 7 -4.21 -1.34 11.01
C ARG A 7 -3.71 -1.43 9.56
N THR A 8 -4.19 -0.58 8.66
CA THR A 8 -3.71 -0.57 7.26
C THR A 8 -2.24 -0.16 7.17
N TYR A 9 -1.79 0.76 8.02
CA TYR A 9 -0.38 1.14 8.07
C TYR A 9 0.49 -0.01 8.59
N GLU A 10 0.05 -0.73 9.62
CA GLU A 10 0.76 -1.90 10.14
C GLU A 10 0.91 -2.98 9.06
N LEU A 11 -0.17 -3.30 8.34
CA LEU A 11 -0.15 -4.23 7.21
C LEU A 11 0.81 -3.77 6.10
N ALA A 12 0.83 -2.47 5.79
CA ALA A 12 1.76 -1.91 4.81
C ALA A 12 3.22 -2.04 5.29
N MET A 13 3.46 -1.90 6.58
CA MET A 13 4.78 -2.01 7.16
C MET A 13 5.29 -3.45 7.10
N ASP A 14 4.44 -4.42 7.43
CA ASP A 14 4.78 -5.83 7.31
C ASP A 14 4.97 -6.25 5.85
N PHE A 15 4.11 -5.77 4.95
CA PHE A 15 4.30 -5.96 3.51
C PHE A 15 5.65 -5.41 3.02
N TYR A 16 6.02 -4.19 3.41
CA TYR A 16 7.31 -3.61 3.04
C TYR A 16 8.50 -4.42 3.57
N LYS A 17 8.43 -4.92 4.81
CA LYS A 17 9.48 -5.81 5.36
C LYS A 17 9.62 -7.09 4.53
N GLU A 18 8.51 -7.66 4.06
CA GLU A 18 8.56 -8.82 3.17
C GLU A 18 9.12 -8.47 1.79
N CYS A 19 8.72 -7.32 1.21
CA CYS A 19 9.29 -6.81 -0.04
C CYS A 19 10.82 -6.70 0.03
N ARG A 20 11.36 -6.20 1.16
CA ARG A 20 12.81 -6.06 1.38
C ARG A 20 13.59 -7.37 1.34
N LYS A 21 12.93 -8.53 1.44
CA LYS A 21 13.55 -9.86 1.34
C LYS A 21 13.69 -10.34 -0.10
N ILE A 22 12.99 -9.71 -1.05
CA ILE A 22 13.02 -10.10 -2.47
C ILE A 22 14.33 -9.60 -3.09
N LYS A 23 15.07 -10.52 -3.72
CA LYS A 23 16.29 -10.18 -4.46
C LYS A 23 15.93 -9.82 -5.91
N LEU A 24 16.10 -8.56 -6.25
CA LEU A 24 15.97 -8.00 -7.60
C LEU A 24 17.27 -7.28 -7.97
N ASN A 25 17.52 -7.08 -9.26
CA ASN A 25 18.71 -6.39 -9.76
C ASN A 25 18.33 -5.21 -10.68
N GLY A 26 19.28 -4.28 -10.84
CA GLY A 26 19.18 -3.17 -11.80
C GLY A 26 17.95 -2.28 -11.61
N ALA A 27 17.40 -1.80 -12.72
CA ALA A 27 16.26 -0.88 -12.72
C ALA A 27 15.01 -1.46 -12.03
N MET A 28 14.80 -2.78 -12.11
CA MET A 28 13.66 -3.45 -11.49
C MET A 28 13.73 -3.41 -9.97
N LYS A 29 14.94 -3.58 -9.39
CA LYS A 29 15.15 -3.41 -7.94
C LYS A 29 14.76 -2.01 -7.49
N ASN A 30 15.27 -1.00 -8.20
CA ASN A 30 15.04 0.40 -7.85
C ASN A 30 13.55 0.77 -7.93
N GLN A 31 12.84 0.32 -8.96
CA GLN A 31 11.39 0.58 -9.09
C GLN A 31 10.58 -0.16 -8.02
N PHE A 32 10.95 -1.40 -7.71
CA PHE A 32 10.27 -2.19 -6.69
C PHE A 32 10.46 -1.63 -5.27
N GLU A 33 11.69 -1.26 -4.90
CA GLU A 33 11.99 -0.67 -3.59
C GLU A 33 11.29 0.70 -3.41
N ARG A 34 11.26 1.51 -4.47
CA ARG A 34 10.53 2.79 -4.47
C ARG A 34 9.02 2.60 -4.33
N ALA A 35 8.43 1.72 -5.13
CA ALA A 35 6.99 1.46 -5.09
C ALA A 35 6.56 0.90 -3.72
N SER A 36 7.28 -0.09 -3.19
CA SER A 36 6.95 -0.68 -1.88
C SER A 36 7.07 0.32 -0.72
N LEU A 37 8.10 1.18 -0.72
CA LEU A 37 8.25 2.23 0.29
C LEU A 37 7.15 3.30 0.18
N SER A 38 6.76 3.66 -1.05
CA SER A 38 5.72 4.67 -1.32
C SER A 38 4.39 4.34 -0.64
N ILE A 39 4.04 3.06 -0.51
CA ILE A 39 2.80 2.60 0.17
C ILE A 39 2.79 3.09 1.63
N VAL A 40 3.88 2.85 2.36
CA VAL A 40 4.03 3.22 3.78
C VAL A 40 4.02 4.74 3.95
N LEU A 41 4.78 5.45 3.09
CA LEU A 41 4.89 6.91 3.16
C LEU A 41 3.55 7.60 2.90
N ASN A 42 2.82 7.17 1.87
CA ASN A 42 1.51 7.74 1.55
C ASN A 42 0.46 7.43 2.63
N LEU A 43 0.49 6.24 3.25
CA LEU A 43 -0.40 5.94 4.38
C LEU A 43 -0.08 6.82 5.60
N SER A 44 1.20 6.99 5.92
CA SER A 44 1.65 7.86 7.01
C SER A 44 1.22 9.31 6.77
N GLU A 45 1.55 9.87 5.61
CA GLU A 45 1.20 11.24 5.26
C GLU A 45 -0.33 11.44 5.17
N GLY A 46 -1.01 10.51 4.51
CA GLY A 46 -2.46 10.49 4.39
C GLY A 46 -3.14 10.50 5.75
N SER A 47 -2.66 9.72 6.72
CA SER A 47 -3.26 9.69 8.07
C SER A 47 -3.23 11.04 8.79
N GLY A 48 -2.27 11.91 8.45
CA GLY A 48 -2.12 13.25 9.01
C GLY A 48 -2.96 14.33 8.32
N LYS A 49 -3.64 14.03 7.20
CA LYS A 49 -4.40 15.05 6.47
C LYS A 49 -5.73 15.39 7.16
N PRO A 50 -6.11 16.67 7.21
CA PRO A 50 -7.25 17.14 8.00
C PRO A 50 -8.59 16.62 7.44
N THR A 51 -8.76 16.61 6.11
CA THR A 51 -10.03 16.25 5.49
C THR A 51 -10.04 14.80 5.00
N ARG A 52 -11.22 14.16 5.05
CA ARG A 52 -11.45 12.82 4.47
C ARG A 52 -11.04 12.75 2.99
N LYS A 53 -11.34 13.82 2.23
CA LYS A 53 -11.03 13.95 0.80
C LYS A 53 -9.52 13.92 0.56
N ASP A 54 -8.74 14.63 1.37
CA ASP A 54 -7.29 14.63 1.25
C ASP A 54 -6.71 13.27 1.64
N ARG A 55 -7.17 12.66 2.75
CA ARG A 55 -6.74 11.30 3.13
C ARG A 55 -6.96 10.28 2.00
N ALA A 56 -8.13 10.34 1.35
CA ALA A 56 -8.49 9.44 0.26
C ALA A 56 -7.53 9.52 -0.94
N ARG A 57 -7.01 10.73 -1.25
CA ARG A 57 -6.03 10.91 -2.33
C ARG A 57 -4.73 10.17 -2.04
N PHE A 58 -4.20 10.31 -0.84
CA PHE A 58 -2.98 9.59 -0.41
C PHE A 58 -3.20 8.08 -0.38
N TYR A 59 -4.34 7.61 0.11
CA TYR A 59 -4.64 6.17 0.14
C TYR A 59 -4.82 5.58 -1.26
N PHE A 60 -5.34 6.36 -2.21
CA PHE A 60 -5.42 5.96 -3.61
C PHE A 60 -4.02 5.85 -4.26
N ILE A 61 -3.11 6.77 -3.94
CA ILE A 61 -1.70 6.69 -4.38
C ILE A 61 -1.04 5.43 -3.80
N ALA A 62 -1.22 5.17 -2.50
CA ALA A 62 -0.73 3.95 -1.84
C ALA A 62 -1.26 2.68 -2.52
N TYR A 63 -2.54 2.66 -2.93
CA TYR A 63 -3.12 1.56 -3.70
C TYR A 63 -2.46 1.38 -5.07
N GLY A 64 -2.20 2.46 -5.80
CA GLY A 64 -1.44 2.42 -7.06
C GLY A 64 -0.05 1.81 -6.89
N SER A 65 0.70 2.28 -5.89
CA SER A 65 2.03 1.75 -5.55
C SER A 65 2.00 0.27 -5.15
N LEU A 66 0.92 -0.20 -4.49
CA LEU A 66 0.73 -1.63 -4.22
C LEU A 66 0.58 -2.43 -5.52
N LYS A 67 -0.24 -1.97 -6.48
CA LYS A 67 -0.39 -2.67 -7.77
C LYS A 67 0.94 -2.73 -8.53
N GLU A 68 1.70 -1.64 -8.56
CA GLU A 68 3.04 -1.61 -9.17
C GLU A 68 4.01 -2.59 -8.50
N THR A 69 4.00 -2.65 -7.17
CA THR A 69 4.84 -3.59 -6.41
C THR A 69 4.45 -5.04 -6.74
N CYS A 70 3.15 -5.35 -6.72
CA CYS A 70 2.62 -6.68 -7.02
C CYS A 70 2.91 -7.12 -8.46
N SER A 71 2.76 -6.23 -9.45
CA SER A 71 3.04 -6.53 -10.87
C SER A 71 4.52 -6.83 -11.11
N GLN A 72 5.42 -6.18 -10.39
CA GLN A 72 6.86 -6.44 -10.46
C GLN A 72 7.23 -7.76 -9.79
N SER A 73 6.58 -8.13 -8.67
CA SER A 73 6.78 -9.46 -8.07
C SER A 73 6.17 -10.60 -8.91
N GLY A 74 5.01 -10.37 -9.52
CA GLY A 74 4.22 -11.41 -10.20
C GLY A 74 4.74 -11.86 -11.57
N ARG A 75 5.62 -11.11 -12.22
CA ARG A 75 6.23 -11.52 -13.51
C ARG A 75 7.46 -12.42 -13.37
N ASN A 76 8.03 -12.59 -12.18
CA ASN A 76 9.23 -13.43 -12.02
C ASN A 76 9.33 -14.24 -10.73
N LEU A 77 8.59 -13.96 -9.65
CA LEU A 77 8.96 -14.54 -8.34
C LEU A 77 7.76 -14.68 -7.40
N ILE A 78 7.23 -15.87 -7.24
CA ILE A 78 6.51 -16.28 -6.03
C ILE A 78 7.00 -17.71 -5.70
N PRO A 79 7.30 -18.10 -4.43
CA PRO A 79 6.68 -17.60 -3.20
C PRO A 79 7.66 -17.29 -2.05
N SER A 80 7.46 -16.18 -1.34
CA SER A 80 7.36 -16.35 0.10
C SER A 80 5.88 -16.62 0.40
N GLN A 81 5.59 -17.72 1.08
CA GLN A 81 4.22 -18.12 1.44
C GLN A 81 3.52 -17.04 2.30
N ASN A 82 4.29 -16.07 2.83
CA ASN A 82 3.83 -14.96 3.66
C ASN A 82 3.48 -13.66 2.90
N LEU A 83 3.96 -13.47 1.66
CA LEU A 83 3.67 -12.27 0.88
C LEU A 83 2.21 -12.24 0.40
N ARG A 84 1.67 -13.39 -0.01
CA ARG A 84 0.31 -13.49 -0.57
C ARG A 84 -0.81 -13.10 0.41
N PRO A 85 -0.83 -13.58 1.66
CA PRO A 85 -1.85 -13.16 2.63
C PRO A 85 -1.75 -11.67 2.94
N THR A 86 -0.54 -11.16 3.20
CA THR A 86 -0.32 -9.77 3.57
C THR A 86 -0.68 -8.80 2.44
N SER A 87 -0.31 -9.13 1.19
CA SER A 87 -0.67 -8.33 0.02
C SER A 87 -2.18 -8.30 -0.20
N TYR A 88 -2.88 -9.43 0.00
CA TYR A 88 -4.32 -9.53 -0.18
C TYR A 88 -5.09 -8.69 0.86
N HIS A 89 -4.72 -8.81 2.14
CA HIS A 89 -5.33 -8.01 3.20
C HIS A 89 -5.06 -6.51 3.04
N LEU A 90 -3.86 -6.15 2.59
CA LEU A 90 -3.50 -4.76 2.30
C LEU A 90 -4.26 -4.23 1.08
N GLU A 91 -4.43 -5.04 0.04
CA GLU A 91 -5.20 -4.69 -1.16
C GLU A 91 -6.66 -4.41 -0.82
N ILE A 92 -7.32 -5.29 -0.04
CA ILE A 92 -8.68 -5.07 0.43
C ILE A 92 -8.76 -3.81 1.28
N SER A 93 -7.86 -3.65 2.25
CA SER A 93 -7.87 -2.50 3.16
C SER A 93 -7.71 -1.18 2.40
N LEU A 94 -6.76 -1.11 1.47
CA LEU A 94 -6.51 0.07 0.62
C LEU A 94 -7.67 0.33 -0.34
N PHE A 95 -8.25 -0.71 -0.96
CA PHE A 95 -9.42 -0.58 -1.81
C PHE A 95 -10.60 0.01 -1.04
N LEU A 96 -10.89 -0.51 0.17
CA LEU A 96 -11.96 -0.02 1.02
C LEU A 96 -11.71 1.43 1.43
N ILE A 97 -10.56 1.78 1.99
CA ILE A 97 -10.33 3.16 2.47
C ILE A 97 -10.17 4.18 1.34
N SER A 98 -9.71 3.78 0.14
CA SER A 98 -9.59 4.68 -1.00
C SER A 98 -10.92 4.88 -1.76
N ARG A 99 -11.82 3.88 -1.77
CA ARG A 99 -13.12 3.96 -2.48
C ARG A 99 -14.32 4.26 -1.58
N PHE A 100 -14.38 3.78 -0.34
CA PHE A 100 -15.47 4.17 0.58
C PHE A 100 -15.40 5.63 1.00
N LEU A 101 -14.23 6.28 0.93
CA LEU A 101 -14.14 7.74 1.08
C LEU A 101 -14.65 8.52 -0.16
N LYS A 102 -14.90 7.84 -1.30
CA LYS A 102 -15.52 8.44 -2.50
C LYS A 102 -17.03 8.14 -2.60
N ILE A 103 -17.52 7.00 -2.10
CA ILE A 103 -18.91 6.56 -2.33
C ILE A 103 -19.95 7.41 -1.56
N LEU A 104 -19.59 8.03 -0.43
CA LEU A 104 -20.50 8.95 0.26
C LEU A 104 -20.70 10.30 -0.48
N LEU A 105 -19.99 10.54 -1.59
CA LEU A 105 -20.04 11.78 -2.38
C LEU A 105 -20.81 11.64 -3.71
N ILE A 106 -21.32 10.45 -4.04
CA ILE A 106 -22.15 10.19 -5.24
C ILE A 106 -23.61 9.88 -4.86
N LEU A 107 -23.91 9.75 -3.56
CA LEU A 107 -25.25 9.42 -3.03
C LEU A 107 -25.80 10.46 -2.04
N LEU A 108 -25.25 11.67 -2.05
CA LEU A 108 -25.77 12.88 -1.39
C LEU A 108 -25.70 14.03 -2.38
#